data_AF-A0A291PHX7-F1
#
_entry.id   AF-A0A291PHX7-F1
#
_cell.length_a   1.000
_cell.length_b   1.000
_cell.length_c   1.000
_cell.angle_alpha   90.00
_cell.angle_beta   90.00
_cell.angle_gamma   90.00
#
_symmetry.space_group_name_H-M   'P 1'
#
loop_
_entity.id
_entity.type
_entity.pdbx_description
1 polymer ?
#
loop_
_entity_poly.entity_id
_entity_poly.type
_entity_poly.pdbx_seq_one_letter_code
_entity_poly.pdbx_strand_id
1 'polypeptide(L)'
;MNISSFIKELVKDEFNRGNVPASGYSSDGVFEIIDDCFYDTDTAEKLATVQAPELCGDDFDYYREELYRTEGGAFFLVGRGHGCTPWTYGGYPGHLVIPMTDASVRRWLQGRNLSYLYIRLFGMPPEAGRKEPFSVLLPEELTEEIFRRASAMKIPVQTWIEIFLRNTLEHESSQKDTLS
;
A
#
# COMPACT_ATOMS: atom_id res chain seq x y z
N MET A 1 -2.75 8.85 4.73
CA MET A 1 -3.89 8.04 4.27
C MET A 1 -4.25 7.00 5.30
N ASN A 2 -5.50 6.94 5.77
CA ASN A 2 -5.95 5.87 6.69
C ASN A 2 -6.27 4.59 5.89
N ILE A 3 -6.44 3.45 6.58
CA ILE A 3 -6.72 2.16 5.93
C ILE A 3 -8.07 2.15 5.20
N SER A 4 -9.08 2.83 5.72
CA SER A 4 -10.41 2.90 5.07
C SER A 4 -10.36 3.61 3.71
N SER A 5 -9.65 4.73 3.62
CA SER A 5 -9.42 5.44 2.36
C SER A 5 -8.65 4.58 1.36
N PHE A 6 -7.63 3.85 1.82
CA PHE A 6 -6.88 2.93 0.96
C PHE A 6 -7.75 1.81 0.38
N ILE A 7 -8.58 1.16 1.20
CA ILE A 7 -9.51 0.14 0.71
C ILE A 7 -10.49 0.72 -0.31
N LYS A 8 -11.04 1.92 -0.04
CA LYS A 8 -11.95 2.60 -0.98
C LYS A 8 -11.29 2.89 -2.32
N GLU A 9 -10.02 3.28 -2.32
CA GLU A 9 -9.24 3.49 -3.54
C GLU A 9 -9.03 2.17 -4.30
N LEU A 10 -8.59 1.10 -3.63
CA LEU A 10 -8.43 -0.21 -4.27
C LEU A 10 -9.73 -0.71 -4.93
N VAL A 11 -10.85 -0.61 -4.21
CA VAL A 11 -12.16 -1.01 -4.75
C VAL A 11 -12.54 -0.13 -5.93
N LYS A 12 -12.31 1.18 -5.84
CA LYS A 12 -12.62 2.12 -6.93
C LYS A 12 -11.77 1.85 -8.16
N ASP A 13 -10.50 1.51 -7.99
CA ASP A 13 -9.60 1.18 -9.09
C ASP A 13 -10.10 -0.07 -9.82
N GLU A 14 -10.47 -1.12 -9.10
CA GLU A 14 -11.07 -2.33 -9.69
C GLU A 14 -12.42 -2.04 -10.36
N PHE A 15 -13.26 -1.20 -9.76
CA PHE A 15 -14.51 -0.74 -10.39
C PHE A 15 -14.25 -0.03 -11.73
N ASN A 16 -13.26 0.84 -11.79
CA ASN A 16 -12.89 1.55 -13.02
C ASN A 16 -12.36 0.60 -14.11
N ARG A 17 -11.86 -0.57 -13.73
CA ARG A 17 -11.41 -1.64 -14.63
C ARG A 17 -12.54 -2.57 -15.06
N GLY A 18 -13.75 -2.36 -14.55
CA GLY A 18 -14.94 -3.16 -14.85
C GLY A 18 -15.21 -4.30 -13.85
N ASN A 19 -14.36 -4.45 -12.83
CA ASN A 19 -14.53 -5.45 -11.78
C ASN A 19 -15.43 -4.86 -10.69
N VAL A 20 -16.69 -5.29 -10.65
CA VAL A 20 -17.68 -4.80 -9.68
C VAL A 20 -17.88 -5.83 -8.57
N PRO A 21 -18.20 -5.41 -7.33
CA PRO A 21 -18.57 -6.35 -6.28
C PRO A 21 -19.71 -7.27 -6.75
N ALA A 22 -19.62 -8.56 -6.47
CA ALA A 22 -20.65 -9.54 -6.77
C ALA A 22 -21.61 -9.68 -5.58
N SER A 23 -22.88 -9.96 -5.87
CA SER A 23 -23.92 -10.12 -4.84
C SER A 23 -23.71 -11.37 -3.99
N GLY A 24 -24.00 -11.27 -2.69
CA GLY A 24 -24.18 -12.43 -1.80
C GLY A 24 -23.03 -12.69 -0.84
N TYR A 25 -23.33 -13.52 0.17
CA TYR A 25 -22.35 -14.12 1.06
C TYR A 25 -21.79 -15.34 0.36
N SER A 26 -20.65 -15.24 -0.33
CA SER A 26 -19.90 -16.46 -0.63
C SER A 26 -19.34 -16.97 0.71
N SER A 27 -20.13 -17.81 1.38
CA SER A 27 -19.66 -18.69 2.46
C SER A 27 -18.62 -19.68 1.94
N ASP A 28 -18.60 -19.87 0.61
CA ASP A 28 -17.81 -20.84 -0.11
C ASP A 28 -16.69 -20.12 -0.90
N GLY A 29 -15.72 -20.89 -1.39
CA GLY A 29 -14.54 -20.37 -2.08
C GLY A 29 -14.87 -19.37 -3.20
N VAL A 30 -13.97 -18.43 -3.43
CA VAL A 30 -14.09 -17.41 -4.49
C VAL A 30 -13.09 -17.72 -5.59
N PHE A 31 -13.59 -17.79 -6.82
CA PHE A 31 -12.82 -17.96 -8.04
C PHE A 31 -13.13 -16.81 -8.99
N GLU A 32 -12.11 -16.06 -9.40
CA GLU A 32 -12.26 -14.95 -10.34
C GLU A 32 -11.12 -14.94 -11.36
N ILE A 33 -11.41 -14.45 -12.58
CA ILE A 33 -10.42 -14.21 -13.63
C ILE A 33 -10.30 -12.70 -13.86
N ILE A 34 -9.13 -12.15 -13.57
CA ILE A 34 -8.84 -10.71 -13.69
C ILE A 34 -7.53 -10.55 -14.47
N ASP A 35 -7.57 -9.81 -15.58
CA ASP A 35 -6.45 -9.61 -16.52
C ASP A 35 -5.76 -10.93 -16.95
N ASP A 36 -6.55 -11.90 -17.41
CA ASP A 36 -6.08 -13.23 -17.83
C ASP A 36 -5.38 -14.05 -16.73
N CYS A 37 -5.44 -13.61 -15.47
CA CYS A 37 -4.96 -14.34 -14.31
C CYS A 37 -6.14 -14.84 -13.47
N PHE A 38 -6.10 -16.09 -13.01
CA PHE A 38 -7.11 -16.62 -12.09
C PHE A 38 -6.68 -16.45 -10.63
N TYR A 39 -7.67 -16.22 -9.77
CA TYR A 39 -7.53 -16.08 -8.34
C TYR A 39 -8.54 -16.99 -7.67
N ASP A 40 -8.05 -17.99 -6.94
CA ASP A 40 -8.88 -19.05 -6.36
C ASP A 40 -8.51 -19.23 -4.88
N THR A 41 -9.49 -19.03 -3.99
CA THR A 41 -9.27 -19.18 -2.55
C THR A 41 -9.11 -20.62 -2.10
N ASP A 42 -9.56 -21.60 -2.88
CA ASP A 42 -9.47 -23.03 -2.54
C ASP A 42 -8.07 -23.59 -2.80
N THR A 43 -7.34 -23.01 -3.77
CA THR A 43 -5.96 -23.40 -4.10
C THR A 43 -4.91 -22.50 -3.46
N ALA A 44 -5.25 -21.27 -3.09
CA ALA A 44 -4.32 -20.30 -2.53
C ALA A 44 -4.06 -20.47 -1.02
N GLU A 45 -2.85 -20.11 -0.56
CA GLU A 45 -2.53 -20.01 0.86
C GLU A 45 -3.24 -18.79 1.46
N LYS A 46 -4.14 -19.01 2.42
CA LYS A 46 -4.71 -17.94 3.24
C LYS A 46 -3.67 -17.44 4.25
N LEU A 47 -3.32 -16.17 4.15
CA LEU A 47 -2.29 -15.55 5.00
C LEU A 47 -2.86 -14.81 6.20
N ALA A 48 -4.01 -14.14 6.04
CA ALA A 48 -4.65 -13.38 7.11
C ALA A 48 -6.15 -13.24 6.90
N THR A 49 -6.86 -13.04 8.00
CA THR A 49 -8.25 -12.60 8.04
C THR A 49 -8.38 -11.43 8.99
N VAL A 50 -9.05 -10.37 8.56
CA VAL A 50 -9.40 -9.21 9.37
C VAL A 50 -10.88 -8.94 9.20
N GLN A 51 -11.59 -8.72 10.30
CA GLN A 51 -13.02 -8.46 10.28
C GLN A 51 -13.38 -7.39 11.31
N ALA A 52 -14.57 -6.82 11.18
CA ALA A 52 -15.09 -5.91 12.18
C ALA A 52 -15.11 -6.58 13.57
N PRO A 53 -14.51 -5.96 14.61
CA PRO A 53 -14.65 -6.45 15.97
C PRO A 53 -16.08 -6.20 16.46
N GLU A 54 -16.66 -7.19 17.15
CA GLU A 54 -17.90 -7.03 17.95
C GLU A 54 -19.20 -6.75 17.18
N LEU A 55 -19.20 -6.71 15.85
CA LEU A 55 -20.44 -6.58 15.06
C LEU A 55 -21.10 -7.94 14.85
N CYS A 56 -22.41 -8.02 15.11
CA CYS A 56 -23.23 -9.13 14.63
C CYS A 56 -23.21 -9.14 13.11
N GLY A 57 -23.29 -10.34 12.51
CA GLY A 57 -23.29 -10.52 11.06
C GLY A 57 -24.45 -9.88 10.30
N ASP A 58 -25.34 -9.13 10.97
CA ASP A 58 -26.45 -8.36 10.41
C ASP A 58 -26.17 -6.84 10.37
N ASP A 59 -25.04 -6.39 10.91
CA ASP A 59 -24.70 -4.96 10.95
C ASP A 59 -24.32 -4.43 9.56
N PHE A 60 -24.84 -3.28 9.14
CA PHE A 60 -24.54 -2.67 7.84
C PHE A 60 -23.07 -2.29 7.66
N ASP A 61 -22.33 -2.14 8.75
CA ASP A 61 -20.89 -1.85 8.75
C ASP A 61 -20.02 -3.12 8.84
N TYR A 62 -20.61 -4.31 8.87
CA TYR A 62 -19.87 -5.57 8.90
C TYR A 62 -19.00 -5.73 7.65
N TYR A 63 -17.72 -6.05 7.86
CA TYR A 63 -16.78 -6.43 6.82
C TYR A 63 -15.89 -7.60 7.25
N ARG A 64 -15.38 -8.32 6.26
CA ARG A 64 -14.34 -9.34 6.39
C ARG A 64 -13.40 -9.26 5.19
N GLU A 65 -12.12 -9.13 5.45
CA GLU A 65 -11.05 -9.06 4.46
C GLU A 65 -10.09 -10.22 4.68
N GLU A 66 -9.78 -10.93 3.62
CA GLU A 66 -8.90 -12.09 3.65
C GLU A 66 -7.80 -11.94 2.61
N LEU A 67 -6.54 -12.01 3.05
CA LEU A 67 -5.37 -11.95 2.19
C LEU A 67 -4.93 -13.36 1.82
N TYR A 68 -4.76 -13.61 0.53
CA TYR A 68 -4.32 -14.88 -0.03
C TYR A 68 -3.06 -14.72 -0.87
N ARG A 69 -2.35 -15.83 -1.05
CA ARG A 69 -1.22 -15.95 -1.97
C ARG A 69 -1.40 -17.20 -2.84
N THR A 70 -1.37 -17.03 -4.15
CA THR A 70 -1.44 -18.14 -5.10
C THR A 70 -0.17 -18.99 -5.03
N GLU A 71 -0.21 -20.20 -5.60
CA GLU A 71 0.99 -21.05 -5.73
C GLU A 71 2.11 -20.35 -6.53
N GLY A 72 1.74 -19.57 -7.55
CA GLY A 72 2.65 -18.73 -8.33
C GLY A 72 3.20 -17.50 -7.58
N GLY A 73 2.76 -17.29 -6.34
CA GLY A 73 3.28 -16.24 -5.46
C GLY A 73 2.57 -14.89 -5.56
N ALA A 74 1.58 -14.74 -6.44
CA ALA A 74 0.77 -13.53 -6.57
C ALA A 74 -0.16 -13.36 -5.36
N PHE A 75 -0.37 -12.12 -4.93
CA PHE A 75 -1.26 -11.81 -3.81
C PHE A 75 -2.62 -11.31 -4.30
N PHE A 76 -3.66 -11.61 -3.54
CA PHE A 76 -4.98 -11.03 -3.74
C PHE A 76 -5.75 -10.90 -2.44
N LEU A 77 -6.65 -9.92 -2.39
CA LEU A 77 -7.54 -9.66 -1.27
C LEU A 77 -8.94 -10.06 -1.67
N VAL A 78 -9.61 -10.82 -0.79
CA VAL A 78 -11.04 -11.04 -0.87
C VAL A 78 -11.71 -10.20 0.20
N GLY A 79 -12.35 -9.13 -0.22
CA GLY A 79 -13.14 -8.28 0.67
C GLY A 79 -14.61 -8.65 0.59
N ARG A 80 -15.25 -8.77 1.74
CA ARG A 80 -16.68 -9.03 1.90
C ARG A 80 -17.25 -7.98 2.84
N GLY A 81 -18.46 -7.52 2.58
CA GLY A 81 -19.07 -6.56 3.49
C GLY A 81 -20.45 -6.12 3.09
N HIS A 82 -21.06 -5.39 4.00
CA HIS A 82 -22.45 -4.97 3.93
C HIS A 82 -22.61 -3.59 3.29
N GLY A 83 -23.85 -3.09 3.29
CA GLY A 83 -24.29 -1.90 2.57
C GLY A 83 -23.45 -0.64 2.78
N CYS A 84 -22.86 -0.46 3.97
CA CYS A 84 -22.05 0.73 4.31
C CYS A 84 -20.54 0.54 4.07
N THR A 85 -20.13 -0.63 3.60
CA THR A 85 -18.72 -0.96 3.35
C THR A 85 -18.34 -0.74 1.89
N PRO A 86 -17.04 -0.59 1.57
CA PRO A 86 -16.58 -0.54 0.18
C PRO A 86 -16.91 -1.82 -0.61
N TRP A 87 -17.15 -2.93 0.06
CA TRP A 87 -17.40 -4.25 -0.54
C TRP A 87 -18.85 -4.48 -0.97
N THR A 88 -19.71 -3.46 -0.79
CA THR A 88 -21.14 -3.53 -1.07
C THR A 88 -21.47 -3.77 -2.55
N TYR A 89 -22.48 -4.60 -2.80
CA TYR A 89 -23.12 -4.72 -4.10
C TYR A 89 -24.37 -3.84 -4.16
N GLY A 90 -24.23 -2.61 -4.64
CA GLY A 90 -25.38 -1.71 -4.85
C GLY A 90 -26.20 -1.43 -3.58
N GLY A 91 -25.57 -1.44 -2.41
CA GLY A 91 -26.23 -1.27 -1.10
C GLY A 91 -26.55 -2.58 -0.37
N TYR A 92 -26.33 -3.73 -1.01
CA TYR A 92 -26.51 -5.06 -0.44
C TYR A 92 -25.17 -5.70 -0.05
N PRO A 93 -25.18 -6.74 0.81
CA PRO A 93 -23.99 -7.55 1.05
C PRO A 93 -23.34 -8.03 -0.25
N GLY A 94 -22.04 -7.79 -0.37
CA GLY A 94 -21.27 -8.13 -1.55
C GLY A 94 -19.85 -8.55 -1.21
N HIS A 95 -19.14 -8.99 -2.26
CA HIS A 95 -17.75 -9.36 -2.19
C HIS A 95 -17.00 -8.97 -3.47
N LEU A 96 -15.68 -8.77 -3.34
CA LEU A 96 -14.81 -8.43 -4.46
C LEU A 96 -13.43 -9.08 -4.28
N VAL A 97 -12.87 -9.57 -5.38
CA VAL A 97 -11.47 -10.00 -5.47
C VAL A 97 -10.64 -8.85 -6.02
N ILE A 98 -9.55 -8.52 -5.32
CA ILE A 98 -8.62 -7.46 -5.73
C ILE A 98 -7.21 -8.06 -5.84
N PRO A 99 -6.62 -8.12 -7.04
CA PRO A 99 -5.20 -8.42 -7.21
C PRO A 99 -4.34 -7.42 -6.44
N MET A 100 -3.33 -7.89 -5.71
CA MET A 100 -2.48 -7.02 -4.89
C MET A 100 -1.02 -7.07 -5.34
N THR A 101 -0.42 -5.90 -5.47
CA THR A 101 1.04 -5.75 -5.54
C THR A 101 1.67 -5.86 -4.16
N ASP A 102 2.96 -6.17 -4.07
CA ASP A 102 3.73 -6.13 -2.82
C ASP A 102 3.55 -4.83 -2.04
N ALA A 103 3.52 -3.69 -2.74
CA ALA A 103 3.32 -2.38 -2.12
C ALA A 103 1.94 -2.27 -1.47
N SER A 104 0.90 -2.73 -2.17
CA SER A 104 -0.47 -2.75 -1.64
C SER A 104 -0.62 -3.71 -0.47
N VAL A 105 0.01 -4.90 -0.52
CA VAL A 105 0.01 -5.86 0.59
C VAL A 105 0.69 -5.28 1.82
N ARG A 106 1.89 -4.69 1.66
CA ARG A 106 2.60 -4.00 2.76
C ARG A 106 1.71 -2.94 3.41
N ARG A 107 1.04 -2.13 2.59
CA ARG A 107 0.16 -1.06 3.06
C ARG A 107 -1.03 -1.61 3.84
N TRP A 108 -1.66 -2.66 3.32
CA TRP A 108 -2.77 -3.34 3.98
C TRP A 108 -2.35 -3.92 5.33
N LEU A 109 -1.25 -4.68 5.38
CA LEU A 109 -0.72 -5.29 6.61
C LEU A 109 -0.41 -4.24 7.68
N GLN A 110 0.23 -3.14 7.30
CA GLN A 110 0.50 -2.02 8.19
C GLN A 110 -0.80 -1.41 8.74
N GLY A 111 -1.78 -1.12 7.86
CA GLY A 111 -3.04 -0.53 8.28
C GLY A 111 -3.95 -1.45 9.09
N ARG A 112 -3.72 -2.77 9.03
CA ARG A 112 -4.38 -3.79 9.86
C ARG A 112 -3.58 -4.20 11.10
N ASN A 113 -2.45 -3.55 11.37
CA ASN A 113 -1.54 -3.86 12.49
C ASN A 113 -1.03 -5.31 12.49
N LEU A 114 -0.84 -5.92 11.31
CA LEU A 114 -0.36 -7.30 11.14
C LEU A 114 1.18 -7.35 10.98
N SER A 115 1.91 -6.71 11.89
CA SER A 115 3.37 -6.57 11.82
C SER A 115 4.12 -7.89 11.76
N TYR A 116 3.64 -8.93 12.46
CA TYR A 116 4.23 -10.26 12.42
C TYR A 116 4.22 -10.84 10.99
N LEU A 117 3.07 -10.75 10.31
CA LEU A 117 2.93 -11.25 8.94
C LEU A 117 3.72 -10.38 7.95
N TYR A 118 3.77 -9.06 8.16
CA TYR A 118 4.64 -8.18 7.38
C TYR A 118 6.09 -8.67 7.41
N ILE A 119 6.64 -8.93 8.61
CA ILE A 119 8.03 -9.38 8.77
C ILE A 119 8.24 -10.77 8.16
N ARG A 120 7.26 -11.67 8.30
CA ARG A 120 7.32 -13.02 7.68
C ARG A 120 7.40 -12.94 6.16
N LEU A 121 6.63 -12.07 5.53
CA LEU A 121 6.55 -11.98 4.06
C LEU A 121 7.67 -11.14 3.44
N PHE A 122 8.09 -10.07 4.12
CA PHE A 122 8.94 -9.04 3.53
C PHE A 122 10.23 -8.75 4.30
N GLY A 123 10.44 -9.38 5.45
CA GLY A 123 11.55 -9.11 6.34
C GLY A 123 11.36 -7.87 7.22
N MET A 124 12.35 -7.64 8.09
CA MET A 124 12.38 -6.48 8.98
C MET A 124 12.64 -5.21 8.17
N PRO A 125 11.76 -4.19 8.22
CA PRO A 125 12.04 -2.91 7.60
C PRO A 125 13.21 -2.20 8.30
N PRO A 126 13.89 -1.25 7.64
CA PRO A 126 14.90 -0.43 8.31
C PRO A 126 14.29 0.31 9.50
N GLU A 127 15.10 0.50 10.54
CA GLU A 127 14.72 1.32 11.68
C GLU A 127 14.38 2.76 11.23
N ALA A 128 13.32 3.33 11.79
CA ALA A 128 12.87 4.67 11.43
C ALA A 128 13.99 5.70 11.68
N GLY A 129 14.29 6.51 10.66
CA GLY A 129 15.37 7.50 10.74
C GLY A 129 16.76 6.94 10.48
N ARG A 130 16.89 5.65 10.10
CA ARG A 130 18.15 5.10 9.61
C ARG A 130 18.60 5.89 8.38
N LYS A 131 19.77 6.53 8.49
CA LYS A 131 20.45 7.21 7.39
C LYS A 131 21.51 6.26 6.84
N GLU A 132 21.42 5.92 5.56
CA GLU A 132 22.50 5.19 4.90
C GLU A 132 23.67 6.15 4.63
N PRO A 133 24.92 5.76 4.93
CA PRO A 133 26.08 6.61 4.67
C PRO A 133 26.27 6.75 3.16
N PHE A 134 26.38 8.01 2.70
CA PHE A 134 26.69 8.35 1.31
C PHE A 134 28.03 9.07 1.28
N SER A 135 29.01 8.49 0.58
CA SER A 135 30.35 9.07 0.41
C SER A 135 30.56 9.46 -1.04
N VAL A 136 30.98 10.71 -1.26
CA VAL A 136 31.34 11.25 -2.57
C VAL A 136 32.68 11.97 -2.47
N LEU A 137 33.47 11.89 -3.55
CA LEU A 137 34.65 12.70 -3.72
C LEU A 137 34.25 13.98 -4.46
N LEU A 138 34.52 15.13 -3.85
CA LEU A 138 34.24 16.44 -4.42
C LEU A 138 35.56 17.18 -4.63
N PRO A 139 35.66 18.03 -5.68
CA PRO A 139 36.75 18.99 -5.78
C PRO A 139 36.86 19.85 -4.51
N GLU A 140 38.08 20.25 -4.16
CA GLU A 140 38.36 21.05 -2.95
C GLU A 140 37.53 22.33 -2.92
N GLU A 141 37.50 23.07 -4.04
CA GLU A 141 36.74 24.32 -4.21
C GLU A 141 35.26 24.16 -3.87
N LEU A 142 34.65 23.05 -4.31
CA LEU A 142 33.23 22.76 -4.05
C LEU A 142 32.99 22.40 -2.58
N THR A 143 33.94 21.68 -1.98
CA THR A 143 33.90 21.30 -0.58
C THR A 143 33.92 22.54 0.32
N GLU A 144 34.86 23.46 0.07
CA GLU A 144 34.96 24.74 0.79
C GLU A 144 33.67 25.56 0.67
N GLU A 145 33.10 25.62 -0.52
CA GLU A 145 31.86 26.36 -0.77
C GLU A 145 30.68 25.80 0.03
N ILE A 146 30.55 24.47 0.11
CA ILE A 146 29.53 23.80 0.91
C ILE A 146 29.69 24.18 2.40
N PHE A 147 30.91 24.08 2.95
CA PHE A 147 31.18 24.43 4.34
C PHE A 147 30.88 25.91 4.63
N ARG A 148 31.26 26.81 3.72
CA ARG A 148 31.02 28.24 3.83
C ARG A 148 29.52 28.55 3.90
N ARG A 149 28.72 27.97 3.01
CA ARG A 149 27.27 28.19 2.97
C ARG A 149 26.55 27.61 4.18
N ALA A 150 26.91 26.40 4.60
CA ALA A 150 26.38 25.79 5.81
C ALA A 150 26.65 26.67 7.05
N SER A 151 27.87 27.20 7.16
CA SER A 151 28.29 28.08 8.26
C SER A 151 27.55 29.42 8.25
N ALA A 152 27.37 30.04 7.09
CA ALA A 152 26.62 31.30 6.95
C ALA A 152 25.15 31.14 7.40
N MET A 153 24.56 29.96 7.18
CA MET A 153 23.21 29.61 7.60
C MET A 153 23.12 29.06 9.03
N LYS A 154 24.26 28.88 9.71
CA LYS A 154 24.35 28.26 11.05
C LYS A 154 23.71 26.88 11.15
N ILE A 155 23.85 26.07 10.10
CA ILE A 155 23.33 24.69 10.06
C ILE A 155 24.48 23.69 9.83
N PRO A 156 24.32 22.43 10.26
CA PRO A 156 25.27 21.37 9.92
C PRO A 156 25.37 21.19 8.40
N VAL A 157 26.56 20.85 7.92
CA VAL A 157 26.83 20.59 6.49
C VAL A 157 25.90 19.52 5.93
N GLN A 158 25.63 18.47 6.70
CA GLN A 158 24.68 17.44 6.32
C GLN A 158 23.28 18.02 6.07
N THR A 159 22.79 18.90 6.95
CA THR A 159 21.48 19.54 6.80
C THR A 159 21.46 20.46 5.59
N TRP A 160 22.55 21.18 5.34
CA TRP A 160 22.67 22.02 4.15
C TRP A 160 22.62 21.19 2.86
N ILE A 161 23.39 20.10 2.79
CA ILE A 161 23.40 19.17 1.65
C ILE A 161 22.02 18.56 1.45
N GLU A 162 21.34 18.15 2.52
CA GLU A 162 20.01 17.58 2.45
C GLU A 162 18.99 18.57 1.87
N ILE A 163 18.99 19.82 2.35
CA ILE A 163 18.11 20.88 1.81
C ILE A 163 18.41 21.13 0.34
N PHE A 164 19.70 21.24 -0.02
CA PHE A 164 20.11 21.48 -1.41
C PHE A 164 19.62 20.36 -2.34
N LEU A 165 19.89 19.09 -1.99
CA LEU A 165 19.48 17.95 -2.79
C LEU A 165 17.95 17.85 -2.93
N ARG A 166 17.21 18.09 -1.84
CA ARG A 166 15.73 18.08 -1.87
C ARG A 166 15.19 19.13 -2.82
N ASN A 167 15.67 20.37 -2.72
CA ASN A 167 15.24 21.46 -3.58
C ASN A 167 15.54 21.15 -5.06
N THR A 168 16.72 20.63 -5.36
CA THR A 168 17.08 20.26 -6.75
C THR A 168 16.15 19.17 -7.31
N LEU A 169 15.86 18.12 -6.53
CA LEU A 169 14.99 17.03 -6.97
C LEU A 169 13.54 17.47 -7.18
N GLU A 170 13.01 18.35 -6.31
CA GLU A 170 11.65 18.90 -6.43
C GLU A 170 11.49 19.79 -7.68
N HIS A 171 12.54 20.53 -8.05
CA HIS A 171 12.56 21.32 -9.28
C HIS A 171 12.61 20.43 -10.53
N GLU A 172 13.35 19.33 -10.50
CA GLU A 172 13.41 18.37 -11.62
C GLU A 172 12.10 17.63 -11.86
N SER A 173 11.36 17.27 -10.79
CA SER A 173 10.03 16.66 -10.93
C SER A 173 9.01 17.65 -11.49
N SER A 174 9.01 18.90 -11.03
CA SER A 174 8.05 19.93 -11.46
C SER A 174 8.23 20.34 -12.94
N GLN A 175 9.46 20.28 -13.46
CA GLN A 175 9.70 20.57 -14.87
C GLN A 175 9.26 19.43 -15.81
N LYS A 176 9.25 18.18 -15.35
CA LYS A 176 8.76 17.05 -16.15
C LYS A 176 7.24 17.07 -16.32
N ASP A 177 6.51 17.47 -15.28
CA ASP A 177 5.03 17.55 -15.31
C ASP A 177 4.49 18.71 -16.19
N THR A 178 5.34 19.67 -16.56
CA THR A 178 4.96 20.79 -17.45
C THR A 178 5.22 20.48 -18.94
N LEU A 179 5.85 19.33 -19.24
CA LEU A 179 6.25 18.90 -20.59
C LEU A 179 5.57 17.60 -21.06
N SER A 180 4.66 17.05 -20.27
CA SER A 180 3.78 15.91 -20.59
C SER A 180 2.34 16.36 -20.82
#